data_AF-A0A6I9MF14-F1
#
_entry.id   AF-A0A6I9MF14-F1
#
_cell.length_a   1.000
_cell.length_b   1.000
_cell.length_c   1.000
_cell.angle_alpha   90.00
_cell.angle_beta   90.00
_cell.angle_gamma   90.00
#
_symmetry.space_group_name_H-M   'P 1'
#
loop_
_entity.id
_entity.type
_entity.pdbx_description
1 polymer ?
#
loop_
_entity_poly.entity_id
_entity_poly.type
_entity_poly.pdbx_seq_one_letter_code
_entity_poly.pdbx_strand_id
1 'polypeptide(L)'
;MGLEIYLDPLSQPSRAIYIFAKKNGIPFQMHTVHILKGQNLSEQFSQVNCLRKLPVLKDGNFVLTESSAILIYLSSKYQVADHWYPADLQARARVHEYLGWHADNIRGTFGVLLWTKVLGPLIGIQVPEEKVERNRKSMIAALQRLEEKFLGDKAFLVGQQVTLADLMCLEELIQPVALGYNLFEGRPKLTAWRDRVEAFLGADLCQEAHSSILSILEQAAKKTLPVPPPEAHAGMQLRIARIP
;
A
#
# COMPACT_ATOMS: atom_id res chain seq x y z
N MET A 1 -0.99 -22.68 -16.60
CA MET A 1 -0.09 -22.21 -15.53
C MET A 1 -0.93 -21.35 -14.60
N GLY A 2 -0.72 -21.47 -13.29
CA GLY A 2 -1.47 -20.68 -12.29
C GLY A 2 -1.00 -19.23 -12.24
N LEU A 3 -1.84 -18.35 -11.70
CA LEU A 3 -1.48 -16.97 -11.41
C LEU A 3 -0.49 -16.93 -10.24
N GLU A 4 0.67 -16.29 -10.43
CA GLU A 4 1.67 -16.05 -9.38
C GLU A 4 1.64 -14.57 -8.96
N ILE A 5 1.71 -14.30 -7.65
CA ILE A 5 1.82 -12.93 -7.13
C ILE A 5 3.02 -12.85 -6.19
N TYR A 6 3.98 -12.00 -6.55
CA TYR A 6 5.17 -11.71 -5.77
C TYR A 6 4.91 -10.48 -4.92
N LEU A 7 5.00 -10.61 -3.59
CA LEU A 7 4.62 -9.55 -2.67
C LEU A 7 5.36 -9.61 -1.34
N ASP A 8 5.36 -8.49 -0.62
CA ASP A 8 5.76 -8.42 0.79
C ASP A 8 4.63 -7.72 1.58
N PRO A 9 4.02 -8.35 2.59
CA PRO A 9 2.96 -7.70 3.38
C PRO A 9 3.40 -6.40 4.09
N LEU A 10 4.71 -6.15 4.23
CA LEU A 10 5.22 -4.86 4.72
C LEU A 10 4.91 -3.70 3.76
N SER A 11 4.77 -3.98 2.46
CA SER A 11 4.52 -3.00 1.41
C SER A 11 3.02 -2.74 1.24
N GLN A 12 2.62 -1.46 1.30
CA GLN A 12 1.23 -1.03 1.15
C GLN A 12 0.56 -1.53 -0.14
N PRO A 13 1.14 -1.30 -1.34
CA PRO A 13 0.53 -1.79 -2.58
C PRO A 13 0.46 -3.32 -2.63
N SER A 14 1.38 -4.04 -1.98
CA SER A 14 1.33 -5.50 -1.89
C SER A 14 0.13 -6.00 -1.07
N ARG A 15 -0.19 -5.33 0.05
CA ARG A 15 -1.39 -5.65 0.84
C ARG A 15 -2.67 -5.39 0.07
N ALA A 16 -2.74 -4.32 -0.71
CA ALA A 16 -3.90 -4.04 -1.56
C ALA A 16 -4.16 -5.18 -2.55
N ILE A 17 -3.12 -5.69 -3.22
CA ILE A 17 -3.28 -6.85 -4.13
C ILE A 17 -3.71 -8.10 -3.36
N TYR A 18 -3.09 -8.36 -2.21
CA TYR A 18 -3.40 -9.53 -1.39
C TYR A 18 -4.86 -9.56 -0.96
N ILE A 19 -5.34 -8.47 -0.38
CA ILE A 19 -6.72 -8.30 0.06
C ILE A 19 -7.67 -8.45 -1.11
N PHE A 20 -7.40 -7.78 -2.24
CA PHE A 20 -8.27 -7.87 -3.41
C PHE A 20 -8.42 -9.30 -3.93
N ALA A 21 -7.29 -10.01 -4.08
CA ALA A 21 -7.29 -11.38 -4.58
C ALA A 21 -8.03 -12.33 -3.63
N LYS A 22 -7.74 -12.26 -2.31
CA LYS A 22 -8.41 -13.07 -1.29
C LYS A 22 -9.90 -12.76 -1.18
N LYS A 23 -10.27 -11.48 -1.13
CA LYS A 23 -11.67 -11.05 -0.97
C LYS A 23 -12.56 -11.52 -2.12
N ASN A 24 -12.01 -11.58 -3.33
CA ASN A 24 -12.73 -12.01 -4.52
C ASN A 24 -12.52 -13.50 -4.86
N GLY A 25 -11.92 -14.29 -3.96
CA GLY A 25 -11.72 -15.73 -4.17
C GLY A 25 -10.84 -16.07 -5.37
N ILE A 26 -9.93 -15.17 -5.78
CA ILE A 26 -9.04 -15.37 -6.92
C ILE A 26 -7.98 -16.40 -6.51
N PRO A 27 -7.82 -17.53 -7.23
CA PRO A 27 -6.76 -18.48 -6.95
C PRO A 27 -5.42 -17.95 -7.44
N PHE A 28 -4.45 -17.84 -6.54
CA PHE A 28 -3.08 -17.45 -6.88
C PHE A 28 -2.06 -18.18 -6.00
N GLN A 29 -0.87 -18.36 -6.54
CA GLN A 29 0.32 -18.76 -5.79
C GLN A 29 1.01 -17.52 -5.26
N MET A 30 1.09 -17.39 -3.94
CA MET A 30 1.82 -16.30 -3.29
C MET A 30 3.31 -16.61 -3.23
N HIS A 31 4.13 -15.68 -3.71
CA HIS A 31 5.58 -15.70 -3.56
C HIS A 31 6.00 -14.53 -2.64
N THR A 32 6.34 -14.84 -1.40
CA THR A 32 6.83 -13.83 -0.46
C THR A 32 8.24 -13.40 -0.84
N VAL A 33 8.46 -12.10 -1.04
CA VAL A 33 9.76 -11.51 -1.35
C VAL A 33 10.13 -10.51 -0.26
N HIS A 34 10.95 -10.92 0.69
CA HIS A 34 11.31 -10.11 1.86
C HIS A 34 12.19 -8.91 1.49
N ILE A 35 11.59 -7.71 1.46
CA ILE A 35 12.26 -6.45 1.09
C ILE A 35 13.38 -6.12 2.08
N LEU A 36 13.15 -6.32 3.38
CA LEU A 36 14.17 -6.05 4.40
C LEU A 36 15.40 -6.96 4.30
N LYS A 37 15.24 -8.15 3.71
CA LYS A 37 16.36 -9.07 3.40
C LYS A 37 16.96 -8.80 2.02
N GLY A 38 16.50 -7.76 1.31
CA GLY A 38 16.98 -7.42 -0.03
C GLY A 38 16.61 -8.43 -1.12
N GLN A 39 15.63 -9.32 -0.90
CA GLN A 39 15.33 -10.41 -1.87
C GLN A 39 14.87 -9.87 -3.23
N ASN A 40 14.23 -8.70 -3.25
CA ASN A 40 13.85 -8.00 -4.48
C ASN A 40 15.05 -7.47 -5.29
N LEU A 41 16.26 -7.47 -4.71
CA LEU A 41 17.49 -7.04 -5.37
C LEU A 41 18.31 -8.20 -5.94
N SER A 42 17.91 -9.45 -5.63
CA SER A 42 18.57 -10.65 -6.12
C SER A 42 18.54 -10.73 -7.65
N GLU A 43 19.52 -11.43 -8.23
CA GLU A 43 19.52 -11.75 -9.66
C GLU A 43 18.28 -12.55 -10.05
N GLN A 44 17.89 -13.52 -9.21
CA GLN A 44 16.70 -14.34 -9.42
C GLN A 44 15.43 -13.49 -9.53
N PHE A 45 15.24 -12.51 -8.63
CA PHE A 45 14.07 -11.63 -8.71
C PHE A 45 14.19 -10.62 -9.88
N SER A 46 15.41 -10.20 -10.23
CA SER A 46 15.62 -9.32 -11.40
C SER A 46 15.19 -9.96 -12.71
N GLN A 47 15.23 -11.31 -12.82
CA GLN A 47 14.68 -12.04 -13.95
C GLN A 47 13.14 -12.04 -13.98
N VAL A 48 12.49 -11.85 -12.83
CA VAL A 48 11.03 -11.68 -12.74
C VAL A 48 10.63 -10.25 -13.05
N ASN A 49 11.30 -9.27 -12.43
CA ASN A 49 11.05 -7.85 -12.64
C ASN A 49 12.34 -7.04 -12.59
N CYS A 50 12.75 -6.51 -13.74
CA CYS A 50 13.97 -5.70 -13.86
C CYS A 50 13.93 -4.41 -13.02
N LEU A 51 12.74 -3.91 -12.68
CA LEU A 51 12.58 -2.74 -11.80
C LEU A 51 12.85 -3.05 -10.32
N ARG A 52 12.97 -4.34 -9.94
CA ARG A 52 13.29 -4.78 -8.57
C ARG A 52 12.30 -4.25 -7.51
N LYS A 53 11.03 -4.10 -7.89
CA LYS A 53 9.94 -3.60 -7.05
C LYS A 53 8.84 -4.64 -6.87
N LEU A 54 8.04 -4.46 -5.81
CA LEU A 54 6.85 -5.24 -5.49
C LEU A 54 5.62 -4.32 -5.41
N PRO A 55 4.41 -4.85 -5.65
CA PRO A 55 4.10 -6.23 -6.07
C PRO A 55 4.38 -6.49 -7.56
N VAL A 56 4.45 -7.77 -7.93
CA VAL A 56 4.50 -8.23 -9.33
C VAL A 56 3.49 -9.34 -9.53
N LEU A 57 2.71 -9.26 -10.61
CA LEU A 57 1.84 -10.33 -11.06
C LEU A 57 2.52 -11.05 -12.23
N LYS A 58 2.46 -12.38 -12.22
CA LYS A 58 2.88 -13.21 -13.35
C LYS A 58 1.76 -14.19 -13.70
N ASP A 59 1.28 -14.12 -14.92
CA ASP A 59 0.25 -14.97 -15.47
C ASP A 59 0.77 -15.70 -16.72
N GLY A 60 1.32 -16.90 -16.51
CA GLY A 60 2.10 -17.58 -17.54
C GLY A 60 3.36 -16.77 -17.90
N ASN A 61 3.47 -16.36 -19.16
CA ASN A 61 4.59 -15.55 -19.65
C ASN A 61 4.33 -14.03 -19.52
N PHE A 62 3.11 -13.63 -19.15
CA PHE A 62 2.76 -12.22 -18.98
C PHE A 62 3.14 -11.75 -17.59
N VAL A 63 4.03 -10.76 -17.51
CA VAL A 63 4.45 -10.12 -16.24
C VAL A 63 3.91 -8.70 -16.20
N LEU A 64 3.27 -8.35 -15.10
CA LEU A 64 2.67 -7.04 -14.88
C LEU A 64 3.12 -6.46 -13.53
N THR A 65 3.49 -5.19 -13.53
CA THR A 65 3.87 -4.40 -12.36
C THR A 65 2.85 -3.28 -12.13
N GLU A 66 3.05 -2.49 -11.06
CA GLU A 66 2.16 -1.42 -10.60
C GLU A 66 0.82 -1.94 -10.05
N SER A 67 0.55 -1.67 -8.77
CA SER A 67 -0.62 -2.25 -8.10
C SER A 67 -1.94 -1.80 -8.71
N SER A 68 -2.05 -0.57 -9.20
CA SER A 68 -3.25 -0.10 -9.92
C SER A 68 -3.53 -0.92 -11.19
N ALA A 69 -2.50 -1.17 -12.00
CA ALA A 69 -2.61 -1.98 -13.21
C ALA A 69 -2.92 -3.44 -12.88
N ILE A 70 -2.26 -4.01 -11.87
CA ILE A 70 -2.52 -5.37 -11.38
C ILE A 70 -3.96 -5.51 -10.90
N LEU A 71 -4.48 -4.59 -10.09
CA LEU A 71 -5.87 -4.63 -9.60
C LEU A 71 -6.89 -4.57 -10.75
N ILE A 72 -6.69 -3.67 -11.72
CA ILE A 72 -7.57 -3.54 -12.90
C ILE A 72 -7.51 -4.80 -13.78
N TYR A 73 -6.31 -5.37 -13.94
CA TYR A 73 -6.13 -6.63 -14.67
C TYR A 73 -6.87 -7.79 -13.99
N LEU A 74 -6.69 -7.94 -12.67
CA LEU A 74 -7.37 -8.97 -11.89
C LEU A 74 -8.89 -8.79 -11.90
N SER A 75 -9.37 -7.54 -11.76
CA SER A 75 -10.81 -7.26 -11.79
C SER A 75 -11.43 -7.68 -13.12
N SER A 76 -10.75 -7.36 -14.23
CA SER A 76 -11.22 -7.67 -15.58
C SER A 76 -11.10 -9.15 -15.92
N LYS A 77 -9.96 -9.78 -15.61
CA LYS A 77 -9.70 -11.21 -15.92
C LYS A 77 -10.66 -12.14 -15.19
N TYR A 78 -10.92 -11.86 -13.91
CA TYR A 78 -11.74 -12.73 -13.05
C TYR A 78 -13.20 -12.30 -12.96
N GLN A 79 -13.59 -11.24 -13.69
CA GLN A 79 -14.97 -10.73 -13.74
C GLN A 79 -15.57 -10.56 -12.33
N VAL A 80 -14.80 -9.91 -11.45
CA VAL A 80 -15.25 -9.65 -10.07
C VAL A 80 -16.45 -8.71 -10.07
N ALA A 81 -17.10 -8.54 -8.92
CA ALA A 81 -18.24 -7.64 -8.79
C ALA A 81 -17.93 -6.22 -9.31
N ASP A 82 -18.85 -5.68 -10.14
CA ASP A 82 -18.65 -4.45 -10.91
C ASP A 82 -18.28 -3.24 -10.04
N HIS A 83 -18.75 -3.18 -8.79
CA HIS A 83 -18.45 -2.07 -7.89
C HIS A 83 -16.95 -1.84 -7.68
N TRP A 84 -16.10 -2.88 -7.75
CA TRP A 84 -14.66 -2.72 -7.60
C TRP A 84 -14.08 -1.79 -8.67
N TYR A 85 -14.46 -2.01 -9.92
CA TYR A 85 -13.98 -1.28 -11.08
C TYR A 85 -15.12 -1.13 -12.11
N PRO A 86 -16.02 -0.14 -11.92
CA PRO A 86 -17.28 -0.06 -12.64
C PRO A 86 -17.14 0.01 -14.15
N ALA A 87 -18.12 -0.57 -14.87
CA ALA A 87 -18.25 -0.42 -16.32
C ALA A 87 -18.73 0.96 -16.76
N ASP A 88 -19.52 1.64 -15.93
CA ASP A 88 -20.01 2.99 -16.21
C ASP A 88 -18.86 3.97 -16.44
N LEU A 89 -18.96 4.77 -17.51
CA LEU A 89 -17.89 5.66 -17.97
C LEU A 89 -17.49 6.67 -16.89
N GLN A 90 -18.46 7.28 -16.22
CA GLN A 90 -18.19 8.32 -15.25
C GLN A 90 -17.68 7.74 -13.94
N ALA A 91 -18.28 6.65 -13.46
CA ALA A 91 -17.84 5.94 -12.26
C ALA A 91 -16.40 5.42 -12.41
N ARG A 92 -16.08 4.83 -13.58
CA ARG A 92 -14.71 4.40 -13.92
C ARG A 92 -13.74 5.58 -13.95
N ALA A 93 -14.15 6.71 -14.55
CA ALA A 93 -13.34 7.91 -14.58
C ALA A 93 -13.04 8.45 -13.17
N ARG A 94 -13.96 8.31 -12.20
CA ARG A 94 -13.71 8.67 -10.79
C ARG A 94 -12.68 7.75 -10.13
N VAL A 95 -12.72 6.45 -10.41
CA VAL A 95 -11.66 5.52 -9.93
C VAL A 95 -10.30 5.94 -10.50
N HIS A 96 -10.21 6.23 -11.80
CA HIS A 96 -8.96 6.69 -12.41
C HIS A 96 -8.49 8.05 -11.88
N GLU A 97 -9.40 9.01 -11.70
CA GLU A 97 -9.12 10.32 -11.09
C GLU A 97 -8.48 10.15 -9.71
N TYR A 98 -9.06 9.28 -8.87
CA TYR A 98 -8.48 9.00 -7.56
C TYR A 98 -7.14 8.27 -7.66
N LEU A 99 -7.01 7.23 -8.48
CA LEU A 99 -5.75 6.47 -8.58
C LEU A 99 -4.58 7.34 -9.08
N GLY A 100 -4.85 8.26 -10.01
CA GLY A 100 -3.87 9.26 -10.43
C GLY A 100 -3.47 10.21 -9.29
N TRP A 101 -4.46 10.82 -8.63
CA TRP A 101 -4.20 11.71 -7.50
C TRP A 101 -3.51 11.01 -6.32
N HIS A 102 -3.88 9.76 -6.06
CA HIS A 102 -3.31 8.90 -5.03
C HIS A 102 -1.81 8.66 -5.27
N ALA A 103 -1.40 8.42 -6.52
CA ALA A 103 0.00 8.23 -6.88
C ALA A 103 0.85 9.49 -6.57
N ASP A 104 0.26 10.68 -6.71
CA ASP A 104 0.95 11.95 -6.50
C ASP A 104 0.95 12.43 -5.05
N ASN A 105 -0.13 12.18 -4.30
CA ASN A 105 -0.38 12.84 -3.02
C ASN A 105 -0.33 11.89 -1.82
N ILE A 106 -0.66 10.61 -2.02
CA ILE A 106 -0.69 9.61 -0.95
C ILE A 106 0.55 8.72 -1.02
N ARG A 107 0.81 8.11 -2.19
CA ARG A 107 1.92 7.20 -2.40
C ARG A 107 3.25 7.92 -2.19
N GLY A 108 4.08 7.37 -1.31
CA GLY A 108 5.38 7.96 -0.97
C GLY A 108 5.31 9.00 0.15
N THR A 109 4.15 9.62 0.40
CA THR A 109 3.95 10.52 1.56
C THR A 109 3.67 9.72 2.84
N PHE A 110 2.72 8.78 2.79
CA PHE A 110 2.23 8.06 3.99
C PHE A 110 3.19 6.95 4.45
N GLY A 111 4.15 6.55 3.61
CA GLY A 111 5.20 5.60 3.99
C GLY A 111 6.37 6.20 4.78
N VAL A 112 6.52 7.53 4.84
CA VAL A 112 7.71 8.20 5.41
C VAL A 112 7.92 7.89 6.89
N LEU A 113 6.85 7.67 7.65
CA LEU A 113 6.98 7.32 9.07
C LEU A 113 7.71 6.00 9.26
N LEU A 114 7.56 5.02 8.37
CA LEU A 114 8.28 3.74 8.46
C LEU A 114 9.79 3.97 8.27
N TRP A 115 10.14 4.84 7.33
CA TRP A 115 11.54 5.23 7.08
C TRP A 115 12.14 5.98 8.26
N THR A 116 11.36 6.86 8.89
CA THR A 116 11.82 7.68 10.01
C THR A 116 11.99 6.87 11.29
N LYS A 117 11.01 6.01 11.63
CA LYS A 117 10.97 5.30 12.91
C LYS A 117 11.68 3.95 12.90
N VAL A 118 11.81 3.30 11.74
CA VAL A 118 12.29 1.92 11.66
C VAL A 118 13.45 1.78 10.67
N LEU A 119 13.22 2.05 9.38
CA LEU A 119 14.17 1.64 8.34
C LEU A 119 15.44 2.48 8.29
N GLY A 120 15.35 3.79 8.52
CA GLY A 120 16.52 4.66 8.66
C GLY A 120 17.38 4.23 9.84
N PRO A 121 16.83 4.15 11.07
CA PRO A 121 17.57 3.67 12.24
C PRO A 121 18.22 2.30 12.04
N LEU A 122 17.58 1.39 11.30
CA LEU A 122 18.11 0.05 11.00
C LEU A 122 19.43 0.07 10.21
N ILE A 123 19.69 1.13 9.43
CA ILE A 123 20.96 1.36 8.71
C ILE A 123 21.77 2.53 9.29
N GLY A 124 21.45 2.96 10.51
CA GLY A 124 22.17 4.03 11.21
C GLY A 124 21.91 5.44 10.68
N ILE A 125 20.81 5.67 9.96
CA ILE A 125 20.45 6.98 9.38
C ILE A 125 19.22 7.54 10.09
N GLN A 126 19.32 8.75 10.60
CA GLN A 126 18.17 9.49 11.12
C GLN A 126 17.66 10.47 10.07
N VAL A 127 16.33 10.51 9.88
CA VAL A 127 15.68 11.51 9.03
C VAL A 127 15.64 12.83 9.81
N PRO A 128 16.08 13.97 9.24
CA PRO A 128 16.03 15.26 9.92
C PRO A 128 14.60 15.64 10.35
N GLU A 129 14.45 16.16 11.57
CA GLU A 129 13.14 16.48 12.15
C GLU A 129 12.32 17.45 11.28
N GLU A 130 12.97 18.42 10.63
CA GLU A 130 12.32 19.33 9.69
C GLU A 130 11.57 18.60 8.56
N LYS A 131 12.16 17.52 8.04
CA LYS A 131 11.55 16.69 6.98
C LYS A 131 10.38 15.87 7.53
N VAL A 132 10.48 15.41 8.78
CA VAL A 132 9.41 14.69 9.47
C VAL A 132 8.20 15.62 9.67
N GLU A 133 8.43 16.84 10.17
CA GLU A 133 7.40 17.86 10.32
C GLU A 133 6.77 18.27 8.98
N ARG A 134 7.59 18.44 7.95
CA ARG A 134 7.12 18.75 6.60
C ARG A 134 6.23 17.64 6.04
N ASN A 135 6.65 16.38 6.17
CA ASN A 135 5.84 15.24 5.77
C ASN A 135 4.53 15.16 6.57
N ARG A 136 4.55 15.45 7.87
CA ARG A 136 3.34 15.53 8.70
C ARG A 136 2.34 16.55 8.15
N LYS A 137 2.81 17.76 7.80
CA LYS A 137 1.97 18.79 7.16
C LYS A 137 1.41 18.31 5.81
N SER A 138 2.22 17.64 5.00
CA SER A 138 1.77 17.07 3.72
C SER A 138 0.70 15.98 3.91
N MET A 139 0.86 15.09 4.89
CA MET A 139 -0.17 14.09 5.23
C MET A 139 -1.48 14.76 5.65
N ILE A 140 -1.43 15.77 6.53
CA ILE A 140 -2.62 16.51 6.98
C ILE A 140 -3.35 17.16 5.79
N ALA A 141 -2.61 17.81 4.90
CA ALA A 141 -3.17 18.44 3.71
C ALA A 141 -3.77 17.41 2.73
N ALA A 142 -3.13 16.24 2.58
CA ALA A 142 -3.65 15.15 1.76
C ALA A 142 -4.93 14.54 2.35
N LEU A 143 -4.99 14.33 3.67
CA LEU A 143 -6.21 13.85 4.35
C LEU A 143 -7.36 14.85 4.23
N GLN A 144 -7.08 16.15 4.34
CA GLN A 144 -8.09 17.18 4.12
C GLN A 144 -8.66 17.12 2.70
N ARG A 145 -7.81 17.01 1.68
CA ARG A 145 -8.25 16.85 0.28
C ARG A 145 -9.00 15.54 0.06
N LEU A 146 -8.57 14.45 0.72
CA LEU A 146 -9.26 13.16 0.67
C LEU A 146 -10.70 13.30 1.19
N GLU A 147 -10.88 13.99 2.32
CA GLU A 147 -12.21 14.26 2.90
C GLU A 147 -13.07 15.18 2.04
N GLU A 148 -12.53 16.32 1.58
CA GLU A 148 -13.32 17.37 0.92
C GLU A 148 -13.66 17.02 -0.53
N LYS A 149 -12.68 16.50 -1.30
CA LYS A 149 -12.82 16.26 -2.74
C LYS A 149 -13.31 14.84 -3.04
N PHE A 150 -12.71 13.84 -2.42
CA PHE A 150 -13.01 12.44 -2.76
C PHE A 150 -14.16 11.91 -1.93
N LEU A 151 -14.06 11.87 -0.61
CA LEU A 151 -15.14 11.33 0.23
C LEU A 151 -16.40 12.21 0.20
N GLY A 152 -16.28 13.50 0.56
CA GLY A 152 -17.39 14.43 0.68
C GLY A 152 -18.45 13.91 1.66
N ASP A 153 -19.68 13.74 1.18
CA ASP A 153 -20.80 13.13 1.93
C ASP A 153 -21.15 11.72 1.42
N LYS A 154 -20.28 11.11 0.61
CA LYS A 154 -20.48 9.76 0.08
C LYS A 154 -20.08 8.69 1.09
N ALA A 155 -20.55 7.46 0.88
CA ALA A 155 -20.14 6.32 1.68
C ALA A 155 -18.67 5.92 1.44
N PHE A 156 -18.20 6.02 0.19
CA PHE A 156 -16.86 5.62 -0.25
C PHE A 156 -16.20 6.73 -1.09
N LEU A 157 -14.90 6.61 -1.36
CA LEU A 157 -14.09 7.71 -1.94
C LEU A 157 -14.56 8.19 -3.32
N VAL A 158 -15.20 7.32 -4.10
CA VAL A 158 -15.60 7.64 -5.48
C VAL A 158 -17.06 7.31 -5.77
N GLY A 159 -17.84 6.91 -4.75
CA GLY A 159 -19.22 6.47 -4.96
C GLY A 159 -19.90 5.94 -3.71
N GLN A 160 -20.96 5.15 -3.93
CA GLN A 160 -21.77 4.55 -2.88
C GLN A 160 -21.34 3.14 -2.49
N GLN A 161 -20.41 2.54 -3.23
CA GLN A 161 -19.85 1.22 -2.97
C GLN A 161 -18.33 1.31 -2.94
N VAL A 162 -17.71 0.35 -2.24
CA VAL A 162 -16.25 0.20 -2.19
C VAL A 162 -15.69 -0.03 -3.59
N THR A 163 -14.53 0.54 -3.87
CA THR A 163 -13.84 0.40 -5.16
C THR A 163 -12.35 0.14 -4.96
N LEU A 164 -11.60 -0.05 -6.05
CA LEU A 164 -10.14 -0.09 -6.01
C LEU A 164 -9.53 1.17 -5.37
N ALA A 165 -10.22 2.32 -5.45
CA ALA A 165 -9.77 3.57 -4.83
C ALA A 165 -9.70 3.45 -3.31
N ASP A 166 -10.75 2.91 -2.70
CA ASP A 166 -10.86 2.75 -1.24
C ASP A 166 -9.79 1.78 -0.72
N LEU A 167 -9.58 0.67 -1.42
CA LEU A 167 -8.58 -0.33 -1.05
C LEU A 167 -7.15 0.24 -1.12
N MET A 168 -6.80 0.89 -2.22
CA MET A 168 -5.49 1.54 -2.36
C MET A 168 -5.27 2.65 -1.32
N CYS A 169 -6.31 3.41 -0.99
CA CYS A 169 -6.26 4.42 0.06
C CYS A 169 -5.98 3.81 1.43
N LEU A 170 -6.83 2.85 1.84
CA LEU A 170 -6.78 2.27 3.16
C LEU A 170 -5.39 1.70 3.45
N GLU A 171 -4.84 0.92 2.52
CA GLU A 171 -3.55 0.28 2.74
C GLU A 171 -2.37 1.25 2.90
N GLU A 172 -2.42 2.43 2.26
CA GLU A 172 -1.44 3.49 2.52
C GLU A 172 -1.65 4.16 3.88
N LEU A 173 -2.90 4.39 4.29
CA LEU A 173 -3.25 5.00 5.58
C LEU A 173 -2.98 4.08 6.78
N ILE A 174 -3.05 2.76 6.61
CA ILE A 174 -2.66 1.79 7.65
C ILE A 174 -1.18 1.92 8.02
N GLN A 175 -0.32 2.37 7.10
CA GLN A 175 1.11 2.45 7.36
C GLN A 175 1.48 3.42 8.50
N PRO A 176 1.03 4.71 8.53
CA PRO A 176 1.20 5.56 9.71
C PRO A 176 0.47 5.06 10.96
N VAL A 177 -0.72 4.47 10.82
CA VAL A 177 -1.54 3.99 11.95
C VAL A 177 -0.80 2.90 12.72
N ALA A 178 -0.25 1.91 12.00
CA ALA A 178 0.58 0.86 12.58
C ALA A 178 1.85 1.38 13.27
N LEU A 179 2.28 2.61 12.92
CA LEU A 179 3.43 3.29 13.51
C LEU A 179 3.05 4.26 14.64
N GLY A 180 1.83 4.12 15.17
CA GLY A 180 1.31 4.90 16.29
C GLY A 180 0.87 6.31 15.93
N TYR A 181 0.61 6.60 14.65
CA TYR A 181 0.09 7.90 14.23
C TYR A 181 -1.41 7.81 13.98
N ASN A 182 -2.21 8.42 14.86
CA ASN A 182 -3.66 8.34 14.80
C ASN A 182 -4.23 9.29 13.72
N LEU A 183 -4.20 8.84 12.46
CA LEU A 183 -4.66 9.63 11.32
C LEU A 183 -6.16 9.97 11.37
N PHE A 184 -6.95 9.22 12.13
CA PHE A 184 -8.41 9.32 12.14
C PHE A 184 -8.94 10.17 13.31
N GLU A 185 -8.07 10.60 14.21
CA GLU A 185 -8.45 11.48 15.32
C GLU A 185 -8.92 12.84 14.80
N GLY A 186 -10.08 13.29 15.29
CA GLY A 186 -10.70 14.53 14.82
C GLY A 186 -11.26 14.48 13.40
N ARG A 187 -11.33 13.30 12.76
CA ARG A 187 -11.77 13.12 11.36
C ARG A 187 -12.92 12.10 11.26
N PRO A 188 -14.11 12.40 11.81
CA PRO A 188 -15.21 11.42 11.91
C PRO A 188 -15.66 10.87 10.56
N LYS A 189 -15.57 11.65 9.47
CA LYS A 189 -15.87 11.18 8.11
C LYS A 189 -14.91 10.08 7.66
N LEU A 190 -13.60 10.26 7.88
CA LEU A 190 -12.60 9.24 7.55
C LEU A 190 -12.69 8.03 8.47
N THR A 191 -12.95 8.21 9.77
CA THR A 191 -13.17 7.10 10.69
C THR A 191 -14.33 6.24 10.20
N ALA A 192 -15.48 6.85 9.92
CA ALA A 192 -16.65 6.14 9.42
C ALA A 192 -16.41 5.49 8.05
N TRP A 193 -15.62 6.13 7.17
CA TRP A 193 -15.21 5.53 5.90
C TRP A 193 -14.33 4.29 6.10
N ARG A 194 -13.29 4.38 6.94
CA ARG A 194 -12.41 3.25 7.27
C ARG A 194 -13.23 2.08 7.80
N ASP A 195 -14.09 2.35 8.78
CA ASP A 195 -14.88 1.30 9.43
C ASP A 195 -15.83 0.62 8.43
N ARG A 196 -16.42 1.37 7.46
CA ARG A 196 -17.21 0.78 6.36
C ARG A 196 -16.35 -0.10 5.44
N VAL A 197 -15.14 0.33 5.09
CA VAL A 197 -14.24 -0.45 4.23
C VAL A 197 -13.79 -1.72 4.95
N GLU A 198 -13.33 -1.63 6.19
CA GLU A 198 -12.90 -2.79 7.00
C GLU A 198 -14.05 -3.77 7.25
N ALA A 199 -15.25 -3.28 7.55
CA ALA A 199 -16.44 -4.12 7.69
C ALA A 199 -16.78 -4.86 6.39
N PHE A 200 -16.67 -4.18 5.24
CA PHE A 200 -16.86 -4.82 3.94
C PHE A 200 -15.79 -5.89 3.68
N LEU A 201 -14.52 -5.59 3.93
CA LEU A 201 -13.40 -6.51 3.69
C LEU A 201 -13.49 -7.75 4.59
N GLY A 202 -13.80 -7.56 5.86
CA GLY A 202 -13.87 -8.58 6.89
C GLY A 202 -12.64 -8.54 7.82
N ALA A 203 -12.89 -8.61 9.12
CA ALA A 203 -11.88 -8.44 10.16
C ALA A 203 -10.70 -9.42 10.03
N ASP A 204 -10.97 -10.69 9.74
CA ASP A 204 -9.93 -11.72 9.63
C ASP A 204 -8.95 -11.41 8.49
N LEU A 205 -9.46 -10.97 7.34
CA LEU A 205 -8.64 -10.65 6.17
C LEU A 205 -7.82 -9.37 6.41
N CYS A 206 -8.40 -8.35 7.05
CA CYS A 206 -7.67 -7.15 7.44
C CYS A 206 -6.55 -7.50 8.44
N GLN A 207 -6.86 -8.28 9.48
CA GLN A 207 -5.89 -8.70 10.48
C GLN A 207 -4.74 -9.51 9.86
N GLU A 208 -5.06 -10.44 8.96
CA GLU A 208 -4.08 -11.23 8.23
C GLU A 208 -3.15 -10.33 7.40
N ALA A 209 -3.72 -9.44 6.59
CA ALA A 209 -2.97 -8.55 5.71
C ALA A 209 -2.11 -7.53 6.46
N HIS A 210 -2.58 -7.03 7.61
CA HIS A 210 -1.91 -5.96 8.37
C HIS A 210 -0.94 -6.49 9.43
N SER A 211 -0.98 -7.78 9.77
CA SER A 211 -0.17 -8.40 10.83
C SER A 211 1.34 -8.05 10.79
N SER A 212 1.96 -8.10 9.61
CA SER A 212 3.38 -7.79 9.43
C SER A 212 3.73 -6.34 9.72
N ILE A 213 2.87 -5.38 9.33
CA ILE A 213 3.12 -3.96 9.60
C ILE A 213 2.77 -3.58 11.04
N LEU A 214 1.72 -4.18 11.62
CA LEU A 214 1.31 -3.92 13.00
C LEU A 214 2.37 -4.38 14.03
N SER A 215 3.12 -5.44 13.72
CA SER A 215 4.20 -5.94 14.59
C SER A 215 5.55 -5.26 14.35
N ILE A 216 5.69 -4.35 13.38
CA ILE A 216 7.00 -3.84 12.95
C ILE A 216 7.73 -3.05 14.05
N LEU A 217 7.01 -2.24 14.83
CA LEU A 217 7.61 -1.45 15.92
C LEU A 217 8.12 -2.34 17.04
N GLU A 218 7.37 -3.39 17.37
CA GLU A 218 7.78 -4.37 18.37
C GLU A 218 9.04 -5.12 17.91
N GLN A 219 9.07 -5.55 16.65
CA GLN A 219 10.25 -6.20 16.08
C GLN A 219 11.47 -5.27 16.06
N ALA A 220 11.27 -3.99 15.74
CA ALA A 220 12.33 -2.99 15.78
C ALA A 220 12.87 -2.79 17.21
N ALA A 221 11.98 -2.64 18.20
CA ALA A 221 12.34 -2.47 19.60
C ALA A 221 13.09 -3.70 20.17
N LYS A 222 12.64 -4.91 19.81
CA LYS A 222 13.28 -6.17 20.19
C LYS A 222 14.53 -6.51 19.36
N LYS A 223 14.89 -5.69 18.37
CA LYS A 223 15.99 -5.92 17.43
C LYS A 223 15.91 -7.27 16.70
N THR A 224 14.70 -7.71 16.37
CA THR A 224 14.45 -8.98 15.65
C THR A 224 14.28 -8.78 14.14
N LEU A 225 14.33 -7.54 13.65
CA LEU A 225 14.33 -7.26 12.22
C LEU A 225 15.63 -7.77 11.57
N PRO A 226 15.56 -8.32 10.35
CA PRO A 226 16.76 -8.71 9.62
C PRO A 226 17.59 -7.47 9.31
N VAL A 227 18.92 -7.61 9.36
CA VAL A 227 19.85 -6.57 8.91
C VAL A 227 19.77 -6.49 7.39
N PRO A 228 19.46 -5.31 6.80
CA PRO A 228 19.44 -5.16 5.36
C PRO A 228 20.82 -5.45 4.77
N PRO A 229 20.92 -6.21 3.67
CA PRO A 229 22.21 -6.50 3.06
C PRO A 229 22.78 -5.24 2.39
N PRO A 230 24.11 -5.16 2.16
CA PRO A 230 24.75 -3.95 1.63
C PRO A 230 24.13 -3.42 0.33
N GLU A 231 23.66 -4.31 -0.55
CA GLU A 231 23.01 -3.94 -1.82
C GLU A 231 21.71 -3.17 -1.60
N ALA A 232 21.03 -3.39 -0.46
CA ALA A 232 19.82 -2.66 -0.09
C ALA A 232 20.11 -1.27 0.46
N HIS A 233 21.30 -1.03 1.04
CA HIS A 233 21.63 0.22 1.71
C HIS A 233 21.59 1.42 0.76
N ALA A 234 22.13 1.27 -0.46
CA ALA A 234 22.11 2.33 -1.45
C ALA A 234 20.68 2.75 -1.84
N GLY A 235 19.78 1.76 -2.03
CA GLY A 235 18.37 2.02 -2.33
C GLY A 235 17.63 2.67 -1.16
N MET A 236 17.91 2.23 0.06
CA MET A 236 17.36 2.80 1.29
C MET A 236 17.83 4.25 1.49
N GLN A 237 19.12 4.52 1.32
CA GLN A 237 19.72 5.85 1.37
C GLN A 237 19.11 6.78 0.33
N LEU A 238 18.97 6.31 -0.92
CA LEU A 238 18.33 7.08 -1.98
C LEU A 238 16.87 7.41 -1.64
N ARG A 239 16.13 6.47 -1.05
CA ARG A 239 14.76 6.72 -0.62
C ARG A 239 14.66 7.76 0.50
N ILE A 240 15.55 7.68 1.48
CA ILE A 240 15.64 8.66 2.58
C ILE A 240 16.03 10.05 2.04
N ALA A 241 17.01 10.11 1.13
CA ALA A 241 17.46 11.35 0.52
C ALA A 241 16.35 12.08 -0.25
N ARG A 242 15.42 11.33 -0.86
CA ARG A 242 14.24 11.85 -1.58
C ARG A 242 13.09 12.30 -0.67
N ILE A 243 13.16 12.09 0.64
CA ILE A 243 12.18 12.72 1.56
C ILE A 243 12.44 14.23 1.48
N PRO A 244 11.44 15.05 1.10
CA PRO A 244 11.62 16.49 0.95
C PRO A 244 11.95 17.13 2.28
#